data_AF-A0A8C1NQR4-F1
#
_entry.id   AF-A0A8C1NQR4-F1
#
_cell.length_a   1.000
_cell.length_b   1.000
_cell.length_c   1.000
_cell.angle_alpha   90.00
_cell.angle_beta   90.00
_cell.angle_gamma   90.00
#
_symmetry.space_group_name_H-M   'P 1'
#
loop_
_entity.id
_entity.type
_entity.pdbx_description
1 polymer ?
#
loop_
_entity_poly.entity_id
_entity_poly.type
_entity_poly.pdbx_seq_one_letter_code
_entity_poly.pdbx_strand_id
1 'polypeptide(L)'
;LAQQTYTSGVSSRWHWSGEERAFGGAHECSSASESFDSACSSPSSPALSGRTRSRASAQQKPRVKMSVKRRMKASEREKLRMRSLAEALHQLREYLPPDYSRRGQPLTKIQTLTYTIRYIRELSSILQEP
;
A
#
# COMPACT_ATOMS: atom_id res chain seq x y z
N LEU A 1 -17.84 -29.16 -25.17
CA LEU A 1 -18.19 -29.21 -23.72
C LEU A 1 -17.30 -28.21 -22.99
N ALA A 2 -17.93 -27.34 -22.21
CA ALA A 2 -17.42 -26.06 -21.74
C ALA A 2 -16.24 -26.17 -20.77
N GLN A 3 -15.25 -25.28 -20.90
CA GLN A 3 -14.31 -24.98 -19.82
C GLN A 3 -14.74 -23.68 -19.14
N GLN A 4 -15.01 -23.78 -17.85
CA GLN A 4 -15.55 -22.74 -16.98
C GLN A 4 -14.53 -21.62 -16.76
N THR A 5 -14.96 -20.38 -17.01
CA THR A 5 -14.29 -19.17 -16.53
C THR A 5 -14.71 -18.92 -15.08
N TYR A 6 -13.80 -19.12 -14.13
CA TYR A 6 -14.06 -18.77 -12.73
C TYR A 6 -13.80 -17.27 -12.53
N THR A 7 -14.86 -16.47 -12.63
CA THR A 7 -14.86 -15.06 -12.23
C THR A 7 -15.74 -14.93 -11.00
N SER A 8 -15.16 -14.62 -9.85
CA SER A 8 -15.85 -13.84 -8.82
C SER A 8 -14.86 -13.42 -7.75
N GLY A 9 -14.43 -12.16 -7.86
CA GLY A 9 -13.70 -11.49 -6.80
C GLY A 9 -14.62 -11.23 -5.62
N VAL A 10 -14.39 -11.92 -4.51
CA VAL A 10 -14.78 -11.41 -3.20
C VAL A 10 -13.75 -10.34 -2.84
N SER A 11 -14.03 -9.10 -3.22
CA SER A 11 -13.33 -7.94 -2.68
C SER A 11 -13.86 -7.73 -1.27
N SER A 12 -13.29 -8.47 -0.31
CA SER A 12 -13.48 -8.14 1.10
C SER A 12 -12.98 -6.71 1.29
N ARG A 13 -13.91 -5.80 1.58
CA ARG A 13 -13.63 -4.44 2.02
C ARG A 13 -12.88 -4.56 3.34
N TRP A 14 -11.55 -4.68 3.27
CA TRP A 14 -10.68 -4.41 4.39
C TRP A 14 -10.84 -2.93 4.70
N HIS A 15 -11.79 -2.63 5.59
CA HIS A 15 -11.90 -1.33 6.19
C HIS A 15 -10.65 -1.18 7.05
N TRP A 16 -9.66 -0.48 6.52
CA TRP A 16 -8.54 0.04 7.30
C TRP A 16 -9.13 1.04 8.29
N SER A 17 -9.72 0.52 9.36
CA SER A 17 -10.08 1.30 10.54
C SER A 17 -8.76 1.63 11.20
N GLY A 18 -8.14 2.71 10.73
CA GLY A 18 -7.23 3.47 11.58
C GLY A 18 -8.09 3.99 12.71
N GLU A 19 -8.19 3.23 13.80
CA GLU A 19 -8.56 3.79 15.09
C GLU A 19 -7.52 4.85 15.37
N GLU A 20 -7.92 6.09 15.13
CA GLU A 20 -7.17 7.28 15.48
C GLU A 20 -7.12 7.31 17.01
N ARG A 21 -6.15 6.59 17.59
CA ARG A 21 -5.66 6.91 18.92
C ARG A 21 -5.01 8.29 18.79
N ALA A 22 -5.83 9.30 19.08
CA ALA A 22 -5.44 10.67 19.25
C ALA A 22 -4.25 10.75 20.21
N PHE A 23 -3.05 10.84 19.66
CA PHE A 23 -1.93 11.40 20.40
C PHE A 23 -2.15 12.91 20.43
N GLY A 24 -2.95 13.32 21.42
CA GLY A 24 -3.06 14.70 21.85
C GLY A 24 -1.68 15.21 22.26
N GLY A 25 -1.24 16.25 21.58
CA GLY A 25 0.03 16.92 21.80
C GLY A 25 0.12 18.09 20.84
N ALA A 26 -0.65 19.15 21.16
CA ALA A 26 -0.58 20.43 20.47
C ALA A 26 0.87 20.92 20.50
N HIS A 27 1.53 20.92 19.34
CA HIS A 27 2.68 21.78 19.11
C HIS A 27 2.29 22.79 18.04
N GLU A 28 2.04 23.98 18.57
CA GLU A 28 1.68 25.21 17.91
C GLU A 28 2.60 25.49 16.71
N CYS A 29 2.07 25.36 15.49
CA CYS A 29 2.72 25.87 14.29
C CYS A 29 2.01 27.18 13.93
N SER A 30 2.50 28.29 14.48
CA SER A 30 2.04 29.61 14.12
C SER A 30 2.20 29.83 12.61
N SER A 31 1.08 30.19 12.00
CA SER A 31 0.88 30.47 10.60
C SER A 31 1.74 31.63 10.10
N ALA A 32 2.29 31.47 8.90
CA ALA A 32 2.35 32.56 7.92
C ALA A 32 1.92 31.97 6.58
N SER A 33 0.81 32.50 6.09
CA SER A 33 0.06 32.19 4.87
C SER A 33 0.90 32.16 3.60
N GLU A 34 0.74 31.15 2.73
CA GLU A 34 0.71 31.26 1.25
C GLU A 34 -0.07 30.05 0.72
N SER A 35 -1.36 30.24 0.41
CA SER A 35 -1.88 30.36 -0.96
C SER A 35 -2.01 29.02 -1.71
N PHE A 36 -3.22 28.80 -2.18
CA PHE A 36 -3.74 27.68 -2.97
C PHE A 36 -2.86 27.28 -4.16
N ASP A 37 -3.05 26.01 -4.55
CA ASP A 37 -2.47 25.29 -5.69
C ASP A 37 -1.05 24.71 -5.53
N SER A 38 -1.02 23.43 -5.18
CA SER A 38 -0.05 22.54 -5.81
C SER A 38 -0.72 21.24 -6.16
N ALA A 39 -1.51 21.33 -7.24
CA ALA A 39 -1.88 20.23 -8.09
C ALA A 39 -0.75 19.19 -8.14
N CYS A 40 -1.08 17.97 -7.71
CA CYS A 40 -0.33 16.80 -8.06
C CYS A 40 -0.14 16.84 -9.59
N SER A 41 1.09 17.08 -10.08
CA SER A 41 1.36 17.08 -11.52
C SER A 41 1.24 15.66 -12.05
N SER A 42 -0.01 15.22 -12.22
CA SER A 42 -0.40 14.21 -13.19
C SER A 42 -0.31 14.89 -14.57
N PRO A 43 0.25 14.25 -15.59
CA PRO A 43 0.05 14.72 -16.95
C PRO A 43 -1.44 14.56 -17.28
N SER A 44 -2.20 15.65 -17.22
CA SER A 44 -3.55 15.69 -17.76
C SER A 44 -3.45 15.69 -19.28
N SER A 45 -3.94 14.63 -19.91
CA SER A 45 -4.22 14.61 -21.34
C SER A 45 -5.42 15.52 -21.61
N PRO A 46 -5.35 16.51 -22.51
CA PRO A 46 -6.55 17.06 -23.12
C PRO A 46 -6.85 16.25 -24.38
N ALA A 47 -8.01 15.61 -24.38
CA ALA A 47 -8.62 15.09 -25.58
C ALA A 47 -9.05 16.26 -26.48
N LEU A 48 -8.80 16.11 -27.79
CA LEU A 48 -9.46 16.75 -28.93
C LEU A 48 -9.22 18.26 -29.16
N SER A 49 -8.19 18.59 -29.96
CA SER A 49 -8.35 19.53 -31.09
C SER A 49 -7.28 19.27 -32.15
N GLY A 50 -7.69 19.22 -33.42
CA GLY A 50 -6.92 18.66 -34.53
C GLY A 50 -5.91 19.61 -35.19
N ARG A 51 -5.15 19.00 -36.13
CA ARG A 51 -4.21 19.57 -37.14
C ARG A 51 -2.94 20.18 -36.53
N THR A 52 -1.72 19.83 -36.93
CA THR A 52 -1.19 19.43 -38.25
C THR A 52 -0.01 18.46 -38.08
N ARG A 53 0.16 17.54 -39.04
CA ARG A 53 1.38 16.72 -39.17
C ARG A 53 2.56 17.61 -39.55
N SER A 54 3.55 17.74 -38.69
CA SER A 54 4.91 18.13 -39.08
C SER A 54 5.91 17.12 -38.51
N ARG A 55 6.56 16.42 -39.44
CA ARG A 55 7.59 15.42 -39.20
C ARG A 55 8.88 16.19 -38.96
N ALA A 56 9.31 16.33 -37.71
CA ALA A 56 10.62 16.90 -37.38
C ALA A 56 11.15 16.32 -36.07
N SER A 57 12.34 15.71 -36.19
CA SER A 57 13.32 15.35 -35.16
C SER A 57 12.84 14.63 -33.89
N ALA A 58 13.28 13.37 -33.76
CA ALA A 58 13.37 12.66 -32.49
C ALA A 58 14.40 13.33 -31.57
N GLN A 59 14.10 14.53 -31.08
CA GLN A 59 14.82 15.16 -29.99
C GLN A 59 14.40 14.44 -28.71
N GLN A 60 15.32 13.65 -28.17
CA GLN A 60 15.19 13.00 -26.87
C GLN A 60 14.78 14.06 -25.84
N LYS A 61 13.49 14.08 -25.49
CA LYS A 61 12.97 14.93 -24.41
C LYS A 61 13.87 14.71 -23.19
N PRO A 62 14.46 15.76 -22.59
CA PRO A 62 15.26 15.59 -21.40
C PRO A 62 14.39 14.92 -20.35
N ARG A 63 14.77 13.71 -19.93
CA ARG A 63 14.07 12.98 -18.85
C ARG A 63 14.04 13.92 -17.65
N VAL A 64 12.87 14.46 -17.33
CA VAL A 64 12.68 15.37 -16.19
C VAL A 64 12.99 14.57 -14.93
N LYS A 65 14.23 14.67 -14.45
CA LYS A 65 14.67 14.06 -13.20
C LYS A 65 13.87 14.74 -12.08
N MET A 66 13.24 13.95 -11.23
CA MET A 66 12.48 14.49 -10.11
C MET A 66 13.39 15.32 -9.19
N SER A 67 12.88 16.48 -8.74
CA SER A 67 13.59 17.33 -7.79
C SER A 67 13.82 16.61 -6.45
N VAL A 68 14.87 17.00 -5.73
CA VAL A 68 15.20 16.46 -4.39
C VAL A 68 13.99 16.57 -3.46
N LYS A 69 13.31 17.72 -3.42
CA LYS A 69 12.11 17.94 -2.59
C LYS A 69 11.00 16.92 -2.90
N ARG A 70 10.72 16.68 -4.18
CA ARG A 70 9.70 15.68 -4.58
C ARG A 70 10.12 14.25 -4.21
N ARG A 71 11.40 13.92 -4.35
CA ARG A 71 11.92 12.60 -3.92
C ARG A 71 11.75 12.41 -2.40
N MET A 72 12.06 13.41 -1.58
CA MET A 72 11.90 13.33 -0.12
C MET A 72 10.45 13.12 0.30
N LYS A 73 9.51 13.89 -0.27
CA LYS A 73 8.06 13.69 -0.02
C LYS A 73 7.60 12.28 -0.39
N ALA A 74 8.09 11.75 -1.52
CA ALA A 74 7.77 10.39 -1.95
C ALA A 74 8.36 9.34 -0.99
N SER A 75 9.60 9.51 -0.53
CA SER A 75 10.24 8.61 0.44
C SER A 75 9.51 8.58 1.78
N GLU A 76 9.09 9.73 2.32
CA GLU A 76 8.35 9.76 3.59
C GLU A 76 6.97 9.08 3.44
N ARG A 77 6.31 9.26 2.30
CA ARG A 77 5.07 8.53 1.99
C ARG A 77 5.28 7.01 1.96
N GLU A 78 6.35 6.54 1.33
CA GLU A 78 6.65 5.10 1.28
C GLU A 78 7.02 4.56 2.67
N LYS A 79 7.72 5.35 3.48
CA LYS A 79 8.02 5.00 4.87
C LYS A 79 6.76 4.80 5.69
N LEU A 80 5.77 5.69 5.58
CA LEU A 80 4.46 5.51 6.24
C LEU A 80 3.73 4.26 5.73
N ARG A 81 3.75 4.03 4.40
CA ARG A 81 3.20 2.81 3.81
C ARG A 81 3.85 1.55 4.38
N MET A 82 5.18 1.55 4.54
CA MET A 82 5.92 0.42 5.13
C MET A 82 5.68 0.24 6.61
N ARG A 83 5.47 1.32 7.37
CA ARG A 83 5.06 1.23 8.79
C ARG A 83 3.71 0.53 8.93
N SER A 84 2.70 0.96 8.15
CA SER A 84 1.38 0.31 8.16
C SER A 84 1.45 -1.17 7.77
N LEU A 85 2.26 -1.53 6.76
CA LEU A 85 2.48 -2.93 6.41
C LEU A 85 3.13 -3.74 7.55
N ALA A 86 4.10 -3.15 8.25
CA ALA A 86 4.75 -3.81 9.37
C ALA A 86 3.77 -4.04 10.53
N GLU A 87 2.93 -3.05 10.84
CA GLU A 87 1.90 -3.14 11.86
C GLU A 87 0.88 -4.24 11.56
N ALA A 88 0.33 -4.28 10.35
CA ALA A 88 -0.59 -5.34 9.94
C ALA A 88 0.07 -6.75 10.05
N LEU A 89 1.37 -6.84 9.75
CA LEU A 89 2.12 -8.08 9.89
C LEU A 89 2.38 -8.44 11.37
N HIS A 90 2.50 -7.47 12.26
CA HIS A 90 2.54 -7.71 13.71
C HIS A 90 1.19 -8.21 14.23
N GLN A 91 0.09 -7.56 13.86
CA GLN A 91 -1.27 -8.01 14.21
C GLN A 91 -1.51 -9.44 13.72
N LEU A 92 -1.04 -9.79 12.52
CA LEU A 92 -1.15 -11.16 12.00
C LEU A 92 -0.46 -12.21 12.91
N ARG A 93 0.64 -11.85 13.58
CA ARG A 93 1.33 -12.76 14.50
C ARG A 93 0.56 -12.98 15.80
N GLU A 94 -0.27 -12.04 16.23
CA GLU A 94 -1.10 -12.19 17.44
C GLU A 94 -2.16 -13.28 17.27
N TYR A 95 -2.55 -13.59 16.03
CA TYR A 95 -3.46 -14.69 15.70
C TYR A 95 -2.77 -16.04 15.52
N LEU A 96 -1.43 -16.10 15.52
CA LEU A 96 -0.71 -17.35 15.39
C LEU A 96 -0.57 -18.02 16.76
N PRO A 97 -0.82 -19.35 16.86
CA PRO A 97 -0.61 -20.07 18.12
C PRO A 97 0.84 -19.95 18.62
N PRO A 98 1.07 -19.93 19.96
CA PRO A 98 2.40 -19.78 20.54
C PRO A 98 3.41 -20.84 20.07
N ASP A 99 2.95 -22.04 19.71
CA ASP A 99 3.78 -23.14 19.20
C ASP A 99 4.54 -22.77 17.92
N TYR A 100 4.00 -21.84 17.13
CA TYR A 100 4.65 -21.33 15.92
C TYR A 100 5.78 -20.35 16.26
N SER A 101 5.70 -19.65 17.40
CA SER A 101 6.73 -18.73 17.89
C SER A 101 7.72 -19.44 18.81
N ARG A 102 8.86 -19.89 18.27
CA ARG A 102 9.89 -20.55 19.08
C ARG A 102 10.52 -19.57 20.09
N ARG A 103 10.35 -19.87 21.38
CA ARG A 103 11.18 -19.37 22.50
C ARG A 103 11.29 -17.84 22.57
N GLY A 104 10.19 -17.13 22.36
CA GLY A 104 10.14 -15.66 22.50
C GLY A 104 10.89 -14.90 21.40
N GLN A 105 11.36 -15.57 20.34
CA GLN A 105 11.93 -14.89 19.18
C GLN A 105 10.81 -14.39 18.25
N PRO A 106 10.91 -13.15 17.76
CA PRO A 106 9.93 -12.62 16.80
C PRO A 106 10.03 -13.36 15.46
N LEU A 107 8.88 -13.75 14.91
CA LEU A 107 8.82 -14.43 13.61
C LEU A 107 9.31 -13.52 12.47
N THR A 108 10.07 -14.07 11.53
CA THR A 108 10.39 -13.34 10.29
C THR A 108 9.15 -13.16 9.41
N LYS A 109 9.21 -12.23 8.42
CA LYS A 109 8.09 -11.98 7.49
C LYS A 109 7.68 -13.25 6.74
N ILE A 110 8.65 -13.98 6.19
CA ILE A 110 8.41 -15.21 5.44
C ILE A 110 7.80 -16.28 6.35
N GLN A 111 8.35 -16.49 7.55
CA GLN A 111 7.80 -17.45 8.51
C GLN A 111 6.36 -17.13 8.89
N THR A 112 6.06 -15.84 9.17
CA THR A 112 4.71 -15.40 9.52
C THR A 112 3.72 -15.79 8.41
N LEU A 113 4.03 -15.45 7.15
CA LEU A 113 3.17 -15.77 6.02
C LEU A 113 3.00 -17.28 5.81
N THR A 114 4.08 -18.05 5.91
CA THR A 114 4.03 -19.51 5.77
C THR A 114 3.18 -20.16 6.87
N TYR A 115 3.34 -19.72 8.13
CA TYR A 115 2.61 -20.27 9.26
C TYR A 115 1.13 -19.89 9.23
N THR A 116 0.78 -18.66 8.83
CA THR A 116 -0.62 -18.26 8.63
C THR A 116 -1.32 -19.16 7.61
N ILE A 117 -0.68 -19.44 6.46
CA ILE A 117 -1.28 -20.31 5.45
C ILE A 117 -1.53 -21.71 6.00
N ARG A 118 -0.55 -22.26 6.75
CA ARG A 118 -0.69 -23.57 7.38
C ARG A 118 -1.81 -23.58 8.43
N TYR A 119 -1.86 -22.57 9.29
CA TYR A 119 -2.85 -22.47 10.36
C TYR A 119 -4.28 -22.35 9.82
N ILE A 120 -4.50 -21.53 8.78
CA ILE A 120 -5.80 -21.43 8.11
C ILE A 120 -6.23 -22.81 7.57
N ARG A 121 -5.31 -23.58 6.96
CA ARG A 121 -5.60 -24.92 6.45
C ARG A 121 -5.95 -25.91 7.57
N GLU A 122 -5.20 -25.90 8.67
CA GLU A 122 -5.46 -26.75 9.84
C GLU A 122 -6.85 -26.46 10.43
N LEU A 123 -7.16 -25.18 10.67
CA LEU A 123 -8.48 -24.76 11.15
C LEU A 123 -9.60 -25.16 10.19
N SER A 124 -9.38 -24.97 8.89
CA SER A 124 -10.37 -25.36 7.86
C SER A 124 -10.62 -26.87 7.87
N SER A 125 -9.59 -27.69 8.12
CA SER A 125 -9.72 -29.15 8.24
C SER A 125 -10.50 -29.54 9.48
N ILE A 126 -10.20 -28.93 10.64
CA ILE A 126 -10.90 -29.22 11.90
C ILE A 126 -12.40 -28.89 11.78
N LEU A 127 -12.75 -27.79 11.12
CA LEU A 127 -14.14 -27.40 10.91
C LEU A 127 -14.90 -28.28 9.90
N GLN A 128 -14.20 -29.12 9.14
CA GLN A 128 -14.79 -30.05 8.17
C GLN A 128 -14.90 -31.48 8.69
N GLU A 129 -14.29 -31.81 9.83
CA GLU A 129 -14.52 -33.09 10.49
C GLU A 129 -15.92 -33.10 11.13
N PRO A 130 -16.74 -34.14 10.88
CA PRO A 130 -18.13 -34.23 11.34
C PRO A 130 -18.28 -34.49 12.85
#